data_AF-A0A496SW23-F1
#
_entry.id   AF-A0A496SW23-F1
#
_cell.length_a   1.000
_cell.length_b   1.000
_cell.length_c   1.000
_cell.angle_alpha   90.00
_cell.angle_beta   90.00
_cell.angle_gamma   90.00
#
_symmetry.space_group_name_H-M   'P 1'
#
loop_
_entity.id
_entity.type
_entity.pdbx_description
1 polymer ?
#
loop_
_entity_poly.entity_id
_entity_poly.type
_entity_poly.pdbx_seq_one_letter_code
_entity_poly.pdbx_strand_id
1 'polypeptide(L)'
;MKTYTINEAGPELGELVEKVTSEGMPVVFVKKPEQRAVLITEEDYRELCQLRREKILSLLFREMEEIAEDTEKLSIESGVVEEAIEAVRKGR
;
A
#
# COMPACT_ATOMS: atom_id res chain seq x y z
N MET A 1 -7.29 -13.60 15.94
CA MET A 1 -6.31 -12.69 16.53
C MET A 1 -6.69 -12.42 17.98
N LYS A 2 -5.81 -12.78 18.92
CA LYS A 2 -6.09 -12.64 20.37
C LYS A 2 -5.41 -11.39 20.91
N THR A 3 -6.06 -10.70 21.85
CA THR A 3 -5.56 -9.44 22.40
C THR A 3 -5.21 -9.60 23.88
N TYR A 4 -4.06 -9.06 24.27
CA TYR A 4 -3.52 -9.08 25.62
C TYR A 4 -3.13 -7.67 26.03
N THR A 5 -3.35 -7.33 27.29
CA THR A 5 -2.68 -6.18 27.91
C THR A 5 -1.22 -6.50 28.19
N ILE A 6 -0.38 -5.48 28.35
CA ILE A 6 1.05 -5.67 28.67
C ILE A 6 1.24 -6.49 29.96
N ASN A 7 0.36 -6.32 30.94
CA ASN A 7 0.45 -7.02 32.23
C ASN A 7 0.11 -8.51 32.11
N GLU A 8 -0.83 -8.86 31.22
CA GLU A 8 -1.18 -10.26 30.92
C GLU A 8 -0.10 -10.93 30.06
N ALA A 9 0.46 -10.19 29.10
CA ALA A 9 1.46 -10.72 28.17
C ALA A 9 2.86 -10.91 28.79
N GLY A 10 3.24 -10.07 29.75
CA GLY A 10 4.60 -10.04 30.31
C GLY A 10 5.09 -11.41 30.82
N PRO A 11 4.34 -12.08 31.70
CA PRO A 11 4.72 -13.40 32.21
C PRO A 11 4.73 -14.52 31.15
N GLU A 12 3.87 -14.42 30.13
CA GLU A 12 3.65 -15.47 29.12
C GLU A 12 4.37 -15.20 27.79
N LEU A 13 5.23 -14.18 27.71
CA LEU A 13 5.75 -13.68 26.43
C LEU A 13 6.49 -14.76 25.63
N GLY A 14 7.24 -15.64 26.32
CA GLY A 14 7.93 -16.77 25.68
C GLY A 14 6.95 -17.74 25.02
N GLU A 15 5.90 -18.15 25.74
CA GLU A 15 4.86 -19.04 25.21
C GLU A 15 4.08 -18.39 24.05
N LEU A 16 3.85 -17.07 24.13
CA LEU A 16 3.17 -16.33 23.07
C LEU A 16 4.02 -16.29 21.79
N VAL A 17 5.34 -16.16 21.91
CA VAL A 17 6.26 -16.26 20.76
C VAL A 17 6.23 -17.66 20.15
N GLU A 18 6.27 -18.70 20.99
CA GLU A 18 6.20 -20.09 20.52
C GLU A 18 4.87 -20.40 19.82
N LYS A 19 3.74 -19.92 20.36
CA LYS A 19 2.42 -20.08 19.74
C LYS A 19 2.31 -19.33 18.41
N VAL A 20 2.80 -18.10 18.33
CA VAL A 20 2.81 -17.35 17.06
C VAL A 20 3.64 -18.10 16.01
N THR A 21 4.76 -18.69 16.43
CA THR A 21 5.66 -19.42 15.52
C THR A 21 5.10 -20.77 15.09
N SER A 22 4.45 -21.51 15.99
CA SER A 22 3.97 -22.88 15.73
C SER A 22 2.55 -22.93 15.17
N GLU A 23 1.67 -22.03 15.58
CA GLU A 23 0.25 -22.00 15.21
C GLU A 23 -0.05 -20.92 14.14
N GLY A 24 0.90 -20.02 13.85
CA GLY A 24 0.73 -18.94 12.88
C GLY A 24 -0.37 -17.94 13.27
N MET A 25 -0.73 -17.86 14.55
CA MET A 25 -1.80 -16.98 15.02
C MET A 25 -1.25 -15.63 15.52
N PRO A 26 -1.59 -14.50 14.88
CA PRO A 26 -1.16 -13.18 15.34
C PRO A 26 -1.71 -12.83 16.73
N VAL A 27 -0.88 -12.17 17.52
CA VAL A 27 -1.21 -11.70 18.88
C VAL A 27 -1.12 -10.18 18.93
N VAL A 28 -2.08 -9.52 19.58
CA VAL A 28 -2.07 -8.07 19.77
C VAL A 28 -1.79 -7.72 21.22
N PHE A 29 -0.83 -6.83 21.43
CA PHE A 29 -0.54 -6.23 22.72
C PHE A 29 -1.11 -4.83 22.82
N VAL A 30 -1.75 -4.52 23.94
CA VAL A 30 -2.36 -3.21 24.21
C VAL A 30 -1.83 -2.65 25.52
N LYS A 31 -1.21 -1.47 25.46
CA LYS A 31 -0.81 -0.69 26.66
C LYS A 31 -1.85 0.37 27.02
N LYS A 32 -2.42 1.00 25.99
CA LYS A 32 -3.51 1.98 26.02
C LYS A 32 -4.34 1.79 24.75
N PRO A 33 -5.59 2.28 24.65
CA PRO A 33 -6.42 2.09 23.46
C PRO A 33 -5.73 2.44 22.13
N GLU A 34 -4.84 3.44 22.13
CA GLU A 34 -4.07 3.90 20.97
C GLU A 34 -2.64 3.32 20.87
N GLN A 35 -2.17 2.64 21.93
CA GLN A 35 -0.84 2.03 21.95
C GLN A 35 -0.98 0.53 21.80
N ARG A 36 -0.97 0.10 20.53
CA ARG A 36 -1.10 -1.30 20.12
C ARG A 36 0.15 -1.77 19.40
N ALA A 37 0.54 -3.01 19.64
CA ALA A 37 1.56 -3.71 18.88
C ALA A 37 1.01 -5.06 18.42
N VAL A 38 1.49 -5.58 17.29
CA VAL A 38 1.10 -6.90 16.78
C VAL A 38 2.35 -7.76 16.71
N LEU A 39 2.27 -8.95 17.28
CA LEU A 39 3.27 -9.99 17.17
C LEU A 39 2.84 -10.97 16.08
N ILE A 40 3.73 -11.15 15.11
CA ILE A 40 3.62 -12.07 13.97
C ILE A 40 4.99 -12.69 13.73
N THR A 41 5.06 -13.72 12.89
CA THR A 41 6.34 -14.28 12.48
C THR A 41 7.08 -13.31 11.53
N GLU A 42 8.38 -13.48 11.40
CA GLU A 42 9.17 -12.70 10.42
C GLU A 42 8.74 -13.01 8.98
N GLU A 43 8.38 -14.26 8.69
CA GLU A 43 7.89 -14.70 7.38
C GLU A 43 6.58 -13.99 7.03
N ASP A 44 5.58 -14.02 7.93
CA ASP A 44 4.32 -13.30 7.74
C ASP A 44 4.55 -11.80 7.53
N TYR A 45 5.48 -11.20 8.27
CA TYR A 45 5.82 -9.79 8.09
C TYR A 45 6.37 -9.51 6.69
N ARG A 46 7.27 -10.36 6.18
CA ARG A 46 7.84 -10.22 4.84
C ARG A 46 6.77 -10.40 3.77
N GLU A 47 5.88 -11.38 3.90
CA GLU A 47 4.76 -11.59 2.98
C GLU A 47 3.80 -10.40 2.96
N LEU A 48 3.43 -9.86 4.13
CA LEU A 48 2.59 -8.67 4.22
C LEU A 48 3.25 -7.45 3.57
N CYS A 49 4.56 -7.27 3.74
CA CYS A 49 5.31 -6.22 3.06
C CYS A 49 5.29 -6.39 1.54
N GLN A 50 5.44 -7.62 1.04
CA GLN A 50 5.39 -7.92 -0.38
C GLN A 50 3.99 -7.65 -0.95
N LEU A 51 2.93 -8.17 -0.33
CA LEU A 51 1.54 -7.94 -0.75
C LEU A 51 1.19 -6.45 -0.78
N ARG A 52 1.64 -5.69 0.21
CA ARG A 52 1.46 -4.23 0.22
C ARG A 52 2.15 -3.58 -0.96
N ARG A 53 3.38 -4.00 -1.29
CA ARG A 53 4.14 -3.47 -2.42
C ARG A 53 3.44 -3.79 -3.75
N GLU A 54 2.99 -5.01 -3.95
CA GLU A 54 2.26 -5.42 -5.15
C GLU A 54 0.98 -4.61 -5.32
N LYS A 55 0.19 -4.43 -4.25
CA LYS A 55 -1.01 -3.59 -4.27
C LYS A 55 -0.71 -2.14 -4.66
N ILE A 56 0.38 -1.57 -4.13
CA ILE A 56 0.80 -0.20 -4.48
C ILE A 56 1.18 -0.12 -5.96
N LEU A 57 1.93 -1.10 -6.48
CA LEU A 57 2.31 -1.14 -7.89
C LEU A 57 1.09 -1.27 -8.80
N SER A 58 0.14 -2.14 -8.47
CA SER A 58 -1.10 -2.27 -9.24
C SER A 58 -1.91 -0.98 -9.28
N LEU A 59 -2.01 -0.27 -8.14
CA LEU A 59 -2.65 1.04 -8.11
C LEU A 59 -1.90 2.05 -8.98
N LEU A 60 -0.57 2.11 -8.88
CA LEU A 60 0.24 3.02 -9.68
C LEU A 60 0.04 2.78 -11.19
N PHE A 61 0.10 1.52 -11.63
CA PHE A 61 -0.11 1.18 -13.04
C PHE A 61 -1.49 1.60 -13.54
N ARG A 62 -2.53 1.34 -12.73
CA ARG A 62 -3.89 1.76 -13.06
C ARG A 62 -4.00 3.29 -13.19
N GLU A 63 -3.48 4.05 -12.25
CA GLU A 63 -3.50 5.52 -12.32
C GLU A 63 -2.71 6.04 -13.53
N MET A 64 -1.59 5.38 -13.88
CA MET A 64 -0.83 5.71 -15.08
C MET A 64 -1.61 5.44 -16.37
N GLU A 65 -2.38 4.36 -16.43
CA GLU A 65 -3.28 4.05 -17.56
C GLU A 65 -4.40 5.10 -17.66
N GLU A 66 -5.05 5.45 -16.55
CA GLU A 66 -6.09 6.49 -16.51
C GLU A 66 -5.53 7.86 -16.97
N ILE A 67 -4.34 8.25 -16.51
CA ILE A 67 -3.66 9.48 -16.97
C ILE A 67 -3.34 9.41 -18.46
N ALA A 68 -2.90 8.26 -18.98
CA ALA A 68 -2.60 8.09 -20.39
C ALA A 68 -3.87 8.22 -21.25
N GLU A 69 -4.98 7.59 -20.84
CA GLU A 69 -6.27 7.73 -21.51
C GLU A 69 -6.79 9.17 -21.48
N ASP A 70 -6.65 9.86 -20.35
CA ASP A 70 -7.07 11.26 -20.24
C ASP A 70 -6.19 12.17 -21.08
N THR A 71 -4.89 11.89 -21.14
CA THR A 71 -3.97 12.58 -22.05
C THR A 71 -4.33 12.27 -23.50
N GLU A 72 -4.74 11.06 -23.85
CA GLU A 72 -5.22 10.70 -25.19
C GLU A 72 -6.51 11.46 -25.54
N LYS A 73 -7.49 11.47 -24.64
CA LYS A 73 -8.73 12.26 -24.79
C LYS A 73 -8.45 13.76 -24.94
N LEU A 74 -7.46 14.29 -24.23
CA LEU A 74 -7.04 15.69 -24.34
C LEU A 74 -6.18 15.93 -25.59
N SER A 75 -5.40 14.94 -26.04
CA SER A 75 -4.63 15.03 -27.29
C SER A 75 -5.47 14.78 -28.53
N ILE A 76 -6.77 14.48 -28.40
CA ILE A 76 -7.76 14.74 -29.46
C ILE A 76 -7.87 16.25 -29.76
N GLU A 77 -7.35 17.15 -28.91
CA GLU A 77 -7.12 18.56 -29.25
C GLU A 77 -5.68 18.87 -29.72
N SER A 78 -4.81 17.86 -29.96
CA SER A 78 -3.47 18.12 -30.52
C SER A 78 -3.56 18.78 -31.90
N GLY A 79 -4.61 18.46 -32.66
CA GLY A 79 -4.93 19.13 -33.92
C GLY A 79 -5.19 20.64 -33.74
N VAL A 80 -5.79 21.07 -32.63
CA VAL A 80 -6.01 22.49 -32.33
C VAL A 80 -4.69 23.19 -32.02
N VAL A 81 -3.79 22.52 -31.29
CA VAL A 81 -2.46 23.06 -30.98
C VAL A 81 -1.58 23.11 -32.24
N GLU A 82 -1.61 22.09 -33.08
CA GLU A 82 -0.89 22.07 -34.35
C GLU A 82 -1.44 23.10 -35.34
N GLU A 83 -2.76 23.26 -35.45
CA GLU A 83 -3.42 24.30 -36.26
C GLU A 83 -3.05 25.71 -35.78
N ALA A 84 -3.03 25.93 -34.46
CA ALA A 84 -2.62 27.21 -33.88
C ALA A 84 -1.14 27.53 -34.19
N ILE A 85 -0.25 26.53 -34.13
CA ILE A 85 1.17 26.67 -34.49
C ILE A 85 1.35 26.93 -36.00
N GLU A 86 0.59 26.23 -36.85
CA GLU A 86 0.62 26.46 -38.30
C GLU A 86 0.13 27.86 -38.69
N ALA A 87 -0.95 28.34 -38.08
CA ALA A 87 -1.53 29.66 -38.35
C ALA A 87 -0.52 30.79 -38.06
N VAL A 88 0.27 30.66 -36.99
CA VAL A 88 1.34 31.61 -36.66
C VAL A 88 2.51 31.52 -37.64
N ARG A 89 2.84 30.34 -38.16
CA ARG A 89 3.94 30.16 -39.14
C ARG A 89 3.61 30.67 -40.53
N LYS A 90 2.35 30.58 -40.98
CA LYS A 90 1.89 31.04 -42.31
C LYS A 90 1.62 32.56 -42.39
N GLY A 91 1.55 33.25 -41.24
CA GLY A 91 1.36 34.70 -41.14
C GLY A 91 2.65 35.54 -41.11
N ARG A 92 3.81 34.92 -41.34
CA ARG A 92 5.12 35.57 -41.57
C ARG A 92 5.54 35.40 -43.02
#